data_AF-A0A6G1R4E7-F1
#
_entry.id   AF-A0A6G1R4E7-F1
#
_cell.length_a   1.000
_cell.length_b   1.000
_cell.length_c   1.000
_cell.angle_alpha   90.00
_cell.angle_beta   90.00
_cell.angle_gamma   90.00
#
_symmetry.space_group_name_H-M   'P 1'
#
loop_
_entity.id
_entity.type
_entity.pdbx_description
1 polymer ?
#
loop_
_entity_poly.entity_id
_entity_poly.type
_entity_poly.pdbx_seq_one_letter_code
_entity_poly.pdbx_strand_id
1 'polypeptide(L)'
;VICSGNLELHLLHQCIARALTLDNRVCRFSLVLSDSPGDISKLLEILAREEARVLDIKQERTFVTSELFTVEVTCTVETRDKIHTAQLRNALLERYPTAAWMER
;
A
#
# COMPACT_ATOMS: atom_id res chain seq x y z
N VAL A 1 -18.90 -29.48 12.07
CA VAL A 1 -18.12 -28.33 12.58
C VAL A 1 -17.51 -27.65 11.37
N ILE A 2 -17.92 -26.42 11.08
CA ILE A 2 -17.41 -25.64 9.94
C ILE A 2 -16.09 -25.03 10.42
N CYS A 3 -14.97 -25.66 10.08
CA CYS A 3 -13.68 -25.00 10.20
C CYS A 3 -13.57 -24.01 9.03
N SER A 4 -13.92 -22.76 9.30
CA SER A 4 -13.81 -21.63 8.38
C SER A 4 -12.37 -21.50 7.88
N GLY A 5 -12.15 -21.77 6.59
CA GLY A 5 -10.84 -21.77 5.90
C GLY A 5 -10.22 -20.39 5.68
N ASN A 6 -10.40 -19.46 6.62
CA ASN A 6 -9.93 -18.07 6.51
C ASN A 6 -8.78 -17.72 7.47
N LEU A 7 -8.38 -18.63 8.37
CA LEU A 7 -7.34 -18.36 9.37
C LEU A 7 -5.91 -18.59 8.85
N GLU A 8 -5.72 -19.38 7.77
CA GLU A 8 -4.39 -19.76 7.26
C GLU A 8 -3.85 -18.89 6.11
N LEU A 9 -4.71 -18.16 5.38
CA LEU A 9 -4.25 -17.35 4.25
C LEU A 9 -3.56 -16.05 4.70
N HIS A 10 -4.07 -15.42 5.76
CA HIS A 10 -3.50 -14.18 6.31
C HIS A 10 -2.09 -14.39 6.88
N LEU A 11 -1.88 -15.52 7.57
CA LEU A 11 -0.59 -15.90 8.13
C LEU A 11 0.42 -16.27 7.02
N LEU A 12 -0.03 -16.97 5.98
CA LEU A 12 0.79 -17.24 4.78
C LEU A 12 1.19 -15.92 4.08
N HIS A 13 0.25 -15.00 3.89
CA HIS A 13 0.51 -13.69 3.30
C HIS A 13 1.49 -12.87 4.14
N GLN A 14 1.38 -12.91 5.46
CA GLN A 14 2.34 -12.26 6.37
C GLN A 14 3.73 -12.89 6.32
N CYS A 15 3.82 -14.22 6.21
CA CYS A 15 5.09 -14.93 6.04
C CYS A 15 5.76 -14.58 4.71
N ILE A 16 5.01 -14.55 3.62
CA ILE A 16 5.51 -14.13 2.29
C ILE A 16 5.91 -12.65 2.32
N ALA A 17 5.09 -11.77 2.89
CA ALA A 17 5.41 -10.36 3.03
C ALA A 17 6.69 -10.14 3.84
N ARG A 18 6.89 -10.87 4.95
CA ARG A 18 8.15 -10.85 5.73
C ARG A 18 9.33 -11.38 4.93
N ALA A 19 9.17 -12.48 4.19
CA ALA A 19 10.21 -13.02 3.34
C ALA A 19 10.63 -12.04 2.23
N LEU A 20 9.68 -11.38 1.58
CA LEU A 20 9.94 -10.38 0.54
C LEU A 20 10.51 -9.07 1.12
N THR A 21 10.12 -8.70 2.34
CA THR A 21 10.67 -7.52 3.05
C THR A 21 12.16 -7.69 3.33
N LEU A 22 12.63 -8.92 3.55
CA LEU A 22 14.05 -9.21 3.81
C LEU A 22 14.96 -8.94 2.61
N ASP A 23 14.44 -8.97 1.38
CA ASP A 23 15.23 -8.83 0.14
C ASP A 23 15.52 -7.36 -0.26
N ASN A 24 15.24 -6.38 0.61
CA ASN A 24 15.50 -4.95 0.39
C ASN A 24 14.78 -4.32 -0.82
N ARG A 25 13.83 -5.06 -1.40
CA ARG A 25 13.08 -4.73 -2.61
C ARG A 25 11.60 -4.51 -2.36
N VAL A 26 11.15 -4.63 -1.12
CA VAL A 26 9.78 -4.32 -0.75
C VAL A 26 9.75 -3.07 0.11
N CYS A 27 8.89 -2.14 -0.26
CA CYS A 27 8.60 -0.95 0.52
C CYS A 27 7.11 -0.91 0.89
N ARG A 28 6.83 -0.25 2.01
CA ARG A 28 5.48 -0.06 2.52
C ARG A 28 5.26 1.41 2.80
N PHE A 29 4.13 1.93 2.33
CA PHE A 29 3.70 3.30 2.59
C PHE A 29 2.21 3.33 2.86
N SER A 30 1.77 4.31 3.63
CA SER A 30 0.36 4.63 3.82
C SER A 30 0.06 6.04 3.34
N LEU A 31 -1.16 6.25 2.86
CA LEU A 31 -1.64 7.56 2.43
C LEU A 31 -3.14 7.66 2.69
N VAL A 32 -3.62 8.88 2.86
CA VAL A 32 -5.05 9.14 3.07
C VAL A 32 -5.66 9.61 1.76
N LEU A 33 -6.66 8.88 1.28
CA LEU A 33 -7.47 9.24 0.12
C LEU A 33 -8.85 9.75 0.57
N SER A 34 -9.47 10.55 -0.28
CA SER A 34 -10.92 10.75 -0.22
C SER A 34 -11.61 9.43 -0.58
N ASP A 35 -12.76 9.12 0.03
CA ASP A 35 -13.52 7.89 -0.22
C ASP A 35 -14.21 7.91 -1.60
N SER A 36 -13.41 8.07 -2.65
CA SER A 36 -13.85 8.07 -4.05
C SER A 36 -13.10 6.97 -4.82
N PRO A 37 -13.81 6.16 -5.63
CA PRO A 37 -13.18 5.09 -6.43
C PRO A 37 -12.17 5.64 -7.45
N GLY A 38 -12.30 6.91 -7.83
CA GLY A 38 -11.36 7.58 -8.73
C GLY A 38 -9.97 7.78 -8.11
N ASP A 39 -9.87 7.95 -6.80
CA ASP A 39 -8.57 8.24 -6.17
C ASP A 39 -7.70 7.00 -6.02
N ILE A 40 -8.30 5.83 -5.77
CA ILE A 40 -7.59 4.54 -5.81
C ILE A 40 -7.10 4.27 -7.23
N SER A 41 -7.92 4.56 -8.25
CA SER A 41 -7.54 4.35 -9.65
C SER A 41 -6.31 5.18 -10.01
N LYS A 42 -6.27 6.47 -9.61
CA LYS A 42 -5.10 7.34 -9.81
C LYS A 42 -3.86 6.84 -9.08
N LEU A 43 -4.02 6.30 -7.87
CA LEU A 43 -2.91 5.68 -7.12
C LEU A 43 -2.34 4.48 -7.89
N LEU A 44 -3.21 3.59 -8.36
CA LEU A 44 -2.80 2.41 -9.14
C LEU A 44 -2.14 2.79 -10.46
N GLU A 45 -2.61 3.84 -11.14
CA GLU A 45 -1.98 4.38 -12.36
C GLU A 45 -0.54 4.86 -12.10
N ILE A 46 -0.30 5.55 -10.98
CA ILE A 46 1.06 5.96 -10.60
C ILE A 46 1.92 4.72 -10.33
N LEU A 47 1.43 3.75 -9.57
CA LEU A 47 2.19 2.52 -9.28
C LEU A 47 2.52 1.74 -10.57
N ALA A 48 1.58 1.67 -11.52
CA ALA A 48 1.80 1.03 -12.81
C ALA A 48 2.81 1.79 -13.67
N ARG A 49 2.73 3.14 -13.70
CA ARG A 49 3.67 4.00 -14.44
C ARG A 49 5.09 3.90 -13.92
N GLU A 50 5.25 3.83 -12.60
CA GLU A 50 6.55 3.66 -11.95
C GLU A 50 6.99 2.18 -11.91
N GLU A 51 6.36 1.28 -12.67
CA GLU A 51 6.69 -0.16 -12.76
C GLU A 51 6.81 -0.85 -11.37
N ALA A 52 6.04 -0.38 -10.38
CA ALA A 52 6.03 -0.93 -9.04
C ALA A 52 5.05 -2.10 -8.96
N ARG A 53 5.53 -3.28 -8.57
CA ARG A 53 4.66 -4.46 -8.45
C ARG A 53 3.91 -4.39 -7.13
N VAL A 54 2.59 -4.32 -7.20
CA VAL A 54 1.74 -4.33 -6.00
C VAL A 54 1.72 -5.73 -5.40
N LEU A 55 2.11 -5.85 -4.13
CA LEU A 55 2.04 -7.09 -3.36
C LEU A 55 0.78 -7.15 -2.50
N ASP A 56 0.42 -6.02 -1.88
CA ASP A 56 -0.75 -5.91 -1.01
C ASP A 56 -1.28 -4.49 -0.96
N ILE A 57 -2.61 -4.35 -0.85
CA ILE A 57 -3.31 -3.08 -0.65
C ILE A 57 -4.35 -3.29 0.43
N LYS A 58 -4.18 -2.63 1.56
CA LYS A 58 -5.14 -2.60 2.65
C LYS A 58 -5.83 -1.25 2.68
N GLN A 59 -7.15 -1.26 2.76
CA GLN A 59 -7.98 -0.06 2.91
C GLN A 59 -8.62 -0.09 4.30
N GLU A 60 -8.43 0.98 5.06
CA GLU A 60 -9.01 1.15 6.38
C GLU A 60 -9.80 2.46 6.37
N ARG A 61 -11.12 2.35 6.52
CA ARG A 61 -12.01 3.51 6.51
C ARG A 61 -12.00 4.14 7.88
N THR A 62 -11.63 5.42 7.94
CA THR A 62 -11.57 6.15 9.20
C THR A 62 -12.67 7.20 9.23
N PHE A 63 -13.50 7.17 10.26
CA PHE A 63 -14.51 8.19 10.50
C PHE A 63 -13.85 9.37 11.21
N VAL A 64 -13.50 10.42 10.47
CA VAL A 64 -12.81 11.58 11.04
C VAL A 64 -13.82 12.58 11.63
N THR A 65 -14.93 12.86 10.94
CA THR A 65 -16.09 13.64 11.43
C THR A 65 -17.34 13.34 10.58
N SER A 66 -18.54 13.73 11.04
CA SER A 66 -19.86 13.37 10.48
C SER A 66 -20.12 13.70 8.99
N GLU A 67 -19.18 14.34 8.29
CA GLU A 67 -19.35 14.82 6.91
C GLU A 67 -18.21 14.45 5.95
N LEU A 68 -17.10 13.84 6.43
CA LEU A 68 -15.94 13.52 5.61
C LEU A 68 -15.50 12.05 5.80
N PHE A 69 -15.73 11.24 4.77
CA PHE A 69 -15.20 9.89 4.67
C PHE A 69 -13.78 9.95 4.07
N THR A 70 -12.79 9.53 4.85
CA THR A 70 -11.44 9.31 4.37
C THR A 70 -11.08 7.83 4.48
N VAL A 71 -10.27 7.37 3.53
CA VAL A 71 -9.75 6.01 3.53
C VAL A 71 -8.25 6.08 3.68
N GLU A 72 -7.73 5.49 4.74
CA GLU A 72 -6.30 5.22 4.82
C GLU A 72 -6.00 3.99 3.97
N VAL A 73 -5.12 4.15 2.99
CA VAL A 73 -4.67 3.08 2.11
C VAL A 73 -3.22 2.78 2.47
N THR A 74 -2.98 1.54 2.89
CA THR A 74 -1.62 1.01 3.09
C THR A 74 -1.27 0.12 1.91
N CYS A 75 -0.20 0.47 1.20
CA CYS A 75 0.32 -0.29 0.08
C CYS A 75 1.64 -0.95 0.45
N THR A 76 1.77 -2.22 0.11
CA THR A 76 3.04 -2.94 0.10
C THR A 76 3.39 -3.23 -1.34
N VAL A 77 4.54 -2.73 -1.81
CA VAL A 77 4.95 -2.86 -3.21
C VAL A 77 6.39 -3.34 -3.31
N GLU A 78 6.67 -4.07 -4.37
CA GLU A 78 7.99 -4.53 -4.75
C GLU A 78 8.57 -3.61 -5.83
N THR A 79 9.82 -3.19 -5.61
CA THR A 79 10.62 -2.34 -6.47
C THR A 79 11.87 -3.10 -6.94
N ARG A 80 12.52 -2.57 -7.98
CA ARG A 80 13.74 -3.17 -8.54
C ARG A 80 14.92 -3.04 -7.59
N ASP A 81 15.11 -1.84 -7.05
CA ASP A 81 16.21 -1.48 -6.15
C ASP A 81 15.86 -0.23 -5.32
N LYS A 82 16.83 0.25 -4.55
CA LYS A 82 16.69 1.45 -3.70
C LYS A 82 16.48 2.73 -4.51
N ILE A 83 17.06 2.85 -5.70
CA ILE A 83 16.90 4.01 -6.58
C ILE A 83 15.45 4.06 -7.08
N HIS A 84 14.91 2.91 -7.49
CA HIS A 84 13.52 2.75 -7.89
C HIS A 84 12.55 3.09 -6.75
N THR A 85 12.86 2.65 -5.52
CA THR A 85 12.07 3.03 -4.35
C THR A 85 12.07 4.55 -4.13
N ALA A 86 13.21 5.23 -4.30
CA ALA A 86 13.29 6.67 -4.16
C ALA A 86 12.52 7.40 -5.28
N GLN A 87 12.57 6.90 -6.53
CA GLN A 87 11.79 7.42 -7.65
C GLN A 87 10.29 7.33 -7.38
N LEU A 88 9.82 6.13 -7.01
CA LEU A 88 8.43 5.90 -6.64
C LEU A 88 7.99 6.82 -5.49
N ARG A 89 8.86 7.00 -4.48
CA ARG A 89 8.61 7.91 -3.37
C ARG A 89 8.41 9.33 -3.81
N ASN A 90 9.28 9.84 -4.67
CA ASN A 90 9.16 11.21 -5.17
C ASN A 90 7.87 11.39 -6.00
N ALA A 91 7.58 10.45 -6.90
CA ALA A 91 6.36 10.48 -7.73
C ALA A 91 5.08 10.45 -6.87
N LEU A 92 5.07 9.67 -5.79
CA LEU A 92 3.93 9.63 -4.86
C LEU A 92 3.83 10.90 -4.03
N LEU A 93 4.94 11.45 -3.53
CA LEU A 93 4.94 12.67 -2.72
C LEU A 93 4.52 13.92 -3.51
N GLU A 94 4.80 13.97 -4.81
CA GLU A 94 4.32 15.04 -5.69
C GLU A 94 2.78 15.12 -5.72
N ARG A 95 2.10 13.96 -5.67
CA ARG A 95 0.63 13.88 -5.75
C ARG A 95 -0.05 13.76 -4.41
N TYR A 96 0.58 13.09 -3.46
CA TYR A 96 0.09 12.76 -2.12
C TYR A 96 1.13 13.19 -1.08
N PRO A 97 1.15 14.48 -0.70
CA PRO A 97 2.11 15.01 0.27
C PRO A 97 2.00 14.36 1.66
N THR A 98 0.86 13.74 1.95
CA THR A 98 0.56 13.04 3.21
C THR A 98 1.04 11.58 3.22
N ALA A 99 1.68 11.10 2.14
CA ALA A 99 2.17 9.73 2.08
C ALA A 99 3.28 9.49 3.13
N ALA A 100 3.00 8.61 4.09
CA ALA A 100 3.91 8.19 5.14
C ALA A 100 4.60 6.89 4.74
N TRP A 101 5.93 6.89 4.73
CA TRP A 101 6.73 5.71 4.44
C TRP A 101 7.06 4.99 5.74
N MET A 102 6.77 3.70 5.81
CA MET A 102 7.28 2.87 6.89
C MET A 102 8.72 2.49 6.55
N GLU A 103 9.66 3.28 7.05
CA GLU A 103 11.06 2.86 7.11
C GLU A 103 11.21 1.74 8.15
N ARG A 104 12.10 0.80 7.84
CA ARG A 104 12.39 -0.41 8.64
C ARG A 104 12.77 -0.11 10.08
#